data_AF-A0AAV6HCJ6-F1
#
_entry.id   AF-A0AAV6HCJ6-F1
#
_cell.length_a   1.000
_cell.length_b   1.000
_cell.length_c   1.000
_cell.angle_alpha   90.00
_cell.angle_beta   90.00
_cell.angle_gamma   90.00
#
_symmetry.space_group_name_H-M   'P 1'
#
loop_
_entity.id
_entity.type
_entity.pdbx_description
1 polymer ?
#
loop_
_entity_poly.entity_id
_entity_poly.type
_entity_poly.pdbx_seq_one_letter_code
_entity_poly.pdbx_strand_id
1 'polypeptide(L)'
;MFVIWIGFVGNGHSLCLTEQTAGPLQRSGVNSSAQLDGPPGGRQRPGPDQDQTLLLKIMDQAANPQYVWDRMLGGFKHKNNRTREGVCLCLIGTLNAYGAQALTLSKIVPHICSLLGDPTSQVRDAAMSCLVEIYRHVGERVRTDLTKKGLPQSRLNVIFSRFDEVQRSGNMIPSSSSDKNFDDEDSVDGGRSSSSSSSRGPPSGRRGGAMGSMRRPSSASSKGPAGKEGASAGAVDEDDFMKAFEDAPALQIYSSRDLEDSINKIKEVLSDDKHDWEQRVTALKKVRSLLMAGALDHEGFSQQLRQMEPAFKLSAKDLRSQVVREACITLGHLSFLLGNKFDHTAETIMPTLLNLVPNSAKVMATSGVACIRLILRHTHYPRLIPIITSNCTSKSVAVRRRCYEFLDLMLTEWPGNTLEK
;
A
#
# COMPACT_ATOMS: atom_id res chain seq x y z
N MET A 1 13.08 -10.80 18.93
CA MET A 1 13.82 -9.57 18.61
C MET A 1 13.89 -9.47 17.09
N PHE A 2 12.89 -8.81 16.48
CA PHE A 2 12.73 -8.75 15.03
C PHE A 2 13.73 -7.76 14.43
N VAL A 3 14.65 -8.25 13.60
CA VAL A 3 15.64 -7.39 12.92
C VAL A 3 15.14 -7.09 11.51
N ILE A 4 14.27 -6.09 11.39
CA ILE A 4 13.79 -5.58 10.10
C ILE A 4 14.97 -4.91 9.37
N TRP A 5 15.33 -5.39 8.17
CA TRP A 5 16.32 -4.74 7.28
C TRP A 5 15.59 -3.96 6.19
N ILE A 6 15.84 -2.65 6.12
CA ILE A 6 15.29 -1.77 5.10
C ILE A 6 16.34 -1.59 4.01
N GLY A 7 16.08 -2.14 2.83
CA GLY A 7 16.96 -2.08 1.67
C GLY A 7 16.26 -1.48 0.46
N PHE A 8 16.98 -0.71 -0.35
CA PHE A 8 16.48 -0.23 -1.64
C PHE A 8 16.81 -1.25 -2.73
N VAL A 9 15.80 -1.96 -3.26
CA VAL A 9 16.02 -2.90 -4.36
C VAL A 9 16.20 -2.12 -5.66
N GLY A 10 17.39 -2.31 -6.25
CA GLY A 10 17.83 -1.63 -7.46
C GLY A 10 17.07 -2.03 -8.72
N ASN A 11 15.87 -1.50 -8.90
CA ASN A 11 15.26 -1.08 -10.17
C ASN A 11 13.84 -0.55 -9.90
N GLY A 12 13.78 0.53 -9.13
CA GLY A 12 12.60 1.37 -8.99
C GLY A 12 11.50 0.84 -8.06
N HIS A 13 11.08 1.73 -7.15
CA HIS A 13 9.72 1.83 -6.61
C HIS A 13 9.28 1.01 -5.38
N SER A 14 10.16 0.51 -4.52
CA SER A 14 9.77 0.15 -3.13
C SER A 14 10.93 0.25 -2.16
N LEU A 15 10.65 0.74 -0.95
CA LEU A 15 11.38 0.37 0.28
C LEU A 15 11.19 -1.13 0.48
N CYS A 16 12.29 -1.89 0.52
CA CYS A 16 12.23 -3.33 0.73
C CYS A 16 12.51 -3.66 2.18
N LEU A 17 11.63 -4.43 2.82
CA LEU A 17 11.88 -5.08 4.11
C LEU A 17 12.33 -6.51 3.78
N THR A 18 13.58 -6.88 4.03
CA THR A 18 14.06 -8.26 3.78
C THR A 18 14.68 -8.84 5.03
N GLU A 19 14.27 -10.03 5.42
CA GLU A 19 14.97 -10.86 6.41
C GLU A 19 15.98 -11.76 5.67
N GLN A 20 17.23 -11.81 6.13
CA GLN A 20 18.18 -12.82 5.64
C GLN A 20 19.02 -13.34 6.80
N THR A 21 18.87 -14.64 7.07
CA THR A 21 19.76 -15.44 7.91
C THR A 21 21.13 -15.55 7.23
N ALA A 22 22.19 -15.41 8.02
CA ALA A 22 23.57 -15.42 7.54
C ALA A 22 23.95 -16.79 6.93
N GLY A 23 24.41 -16.79 5.67
CA GLY A 23 25.01 -17.94 4.98
C GLY A 23 25.66 -17.51 3.66
N PRO A 24 26.78 -18.13 3.23
CA PRO A 24 27.73 -17.47 2.33
C PRO A 24 27.30 -17.43 0.86
N LEU A 25 27.73 -16.36 0.20
CA LEU A 25 27.61 -16.04 -1.22
C LEU A 25 27.98 -17.22 -2.14
N GLN A 26 27.10 -17.55 -3.07
CA GLN A 26 27.48 -18.14 -4.36
C GLN A 26 26.84 -17.35 -5.49
N ARG A 27 27.69 -16.60 -6.21
CA ARG A 27 27.37 -15.97 -7.49
C ARG A 27 27.22 -17.06 -8.55
N SER A 28 26.10 -17.10 -9.24
CA SER A 28 26.02 -17.65 -10.60
C SER A 28 25.33 -16.64 -11.51
N GLY A 29 26.08 -16.19 -12.52
CA GLY A 29 25.57 -15.33 -13.56
C GLY A 29 24.76 -16.13 -14.56
N VAL A 30 23.65 -15.56 -15.01
CA VAL A 30 22.99 -16.00 -16.24
C VAL A 30 22.52 -14.75 -17.00
N ASN A 31 23.13 -14.55 -18.16
CA ASN A 31 22.71 -13.64 -19.22
C ASN A 31 21.32 -14.04 -19.74
N SER A 32 20.41 -13.10 -19.90
CA SER A 32 19.39 -13.18 -20.97
C SER A 32 18.84 -11.80 -21.28
N SER A 33 19.21 -11.36 -22.47
CA SER A 33 18.66 -10.22 -23.20
C SER A 33 17.27 -10.60 -23.71
N ALA A 34 16.24 -9.83 -23.37
CA ALA A 34 14.96 -9.86 -24.07
C ALA A 34 14.42 -8.43 -24.15
N GLN A 35 14.50 -7.89 -25.35
CA GLN A 35 14.08 -6.56 -25.77
C GLN A 35 12.64 -6.69 -26.27
N LEU A 36 11.69 -5.97 -25.66
CA LEU A 36 10.34 -5.83 -26.20
C LEU A 36 9.93 -4.37 -26.11
N ASP A 37 9.91 -3.74 -27.29
CA ASP A 37 9.41 -2.40 -27.58
C ASP A 37 7.88 -2.39 -27.53
N GLY A 38 7.30 -1.36 -26.90
CA GLY A 38 5.86 -1.11 -26.86
C GLY A 38 5.56 0.33 -26.37
N PRO A 39 4.61 1.06 -26.98
CA PRO A 39 4.55 2.52 -26.94
C PRO A 39 3.99 3.09 -25.62
N PRO A 40 4.25 4.39 -25.31
CA PRO A 40 3.99 4.96 -24.00
C PRO A 40 2.54 5.42 -23.86
N GLY A 41 1.67 4.56 -23.33
CA GLY A 41 0.36 4.96 -22.81
C GLY A 41 0.49 5.55 -21.40
N GLY A 42 0.13 6.83 -21.24
CA GLY A 42 0.21 7.57 -19.99
C GLY A 42 -0.52 6.89 -18.83
N ARG A 43 0.24 6.42 -17.83
CA ARG A 43 -0.31 5.98 -16.54
C ARG A 43 -0.42 7.19 -15.61
N GLN A 44 -1.64 7.64 -15.35
CA GLN A 44 -1.95 8.29 -14.07
C GLN A 44 -1.71 7.24 -12.96
N ARG A 45 -0.78 7.55 -12.05
CA ARG A 45 -0.27 6.64 -11.00
C ARG A 45 -0.61 7.22 -9.62
N PRO A 46 -0.84 6.38 -8.58
CA PRO A 46 -1.07 6.85 -7.22
C PRO A 46 0.15 7.62 -6.70
N GLY A 47 -0.10 8.68 -5.94
CA GLY A 47 0.90 9.64 -5.49
C GLY A 47 1.87 9.10 -4.42
N PRO A 48 2.97 9.84 -4.16
CA PRO A 48 4.01 9.51 -3.17
C PRO A 48 3.52 9.34 -1.71
N ASP A 49 2.26 9.68 -1.42
CA ASP A 49 1.68 9.71 -0.07
C ASP A 49 1.43 8.31 0.52
N GLN A 50 1.24 7.28 -0.31
CA GLN A 50 0.83 5.95 0.14
C GLN A 50 2.00 5.16 0.78
N ASP A 51 3.19 5.21 0.18
CA ASP A 51 4.41 4.58 0.69
C ASP A 51 4.90 5.26 2.00
N GLN A 52 4.71 6.58 2.11
CA GLN A 52 5.05 7.36 3.29
C GLN A 52 4.16 7.02 4.48
N THR A 53 2.85 6.85 4.24
CA THR A 53 1.88 6.49 5.28
C THR A 53 2.18 5.13 5.89
N LEU A 54 2.54 4.14 5.06
CA LEU A 54 2.91 2.80 5.52
C LEU A 54 4.14 2.82 6.44
N LEU A 55 5.18 3.57 6.06
CA LEU A 55 6.41 3.60 6.86
C LEU A 55 6.22 4.33 8.20
N LEU A 56 5.42 5.41 8.23
CA LEU A 56 5.10 6.10 9.47
C LEU A 56 4.32 5.20 10.44
N LYS A 57 3.44 4.33 9.93
CA LYS A 57 2.74 3.32 10.75
C LYS A 57 3.68 2.22 11.28
N ILE A 58 4.67 1.78 10.50
CA ILE A 58 5.67 0.81 10.97
C ILE A 58 6.49 1.37 12.14
N MET A 59 6.83 2.66 12.09
CA MET A 59 7.50 3.35 13.19
C MET A 59 6.62 3.48 14.45
N ASP A 60 5.30 3.50 14.27
CA ASP A 60 4.33 3.66 15.37
C ASP A 60 4.11 2.33 16.10
N GLN A 61 4.08 1.22 15.35
CA GLN A 61 3.61 -0.07 15.87
C GLN A 61 4.68 -1.17 15.99
N ALA A 62 5.82 -1.06 15.29
CA ALA A 62 6.75 -2.20 15.16
C ALA A 62 8.22 -1.91 15.53
N ALA A 63 8.71 -0.68 15.41
CA ALA A 63 10.11 -0.36 15.70
C ALA A 63 10.36 1.10 16.03
N ASN A 64 11.32 1.38 16.92
CA ASN A 64 11.76 2.75 17.23
C ASN A 64 12.17 3.48 15.92
N PRO A 65 11.70 4.73 15.68
CA PRO A 65 12.06 5.53 14.51
C PRO A 65 13.56 5.54 14.19
N GLN A 66 14.43 5.60 15.20
CA GLN A 66 15.89 5.58 15.01
C GLN A 66 16.37 4.28 14.34
N TYR A 67 15.84 3.12 14.74
CA TYR A 67 16.24 1.81 14.23
C TYR A 67 15.91 1.65 12.73
N VAL A 68 14.77 2.20 12.32
CA VAL A 68 14.29 2.27 10.94
C VAL A 68 15.19 3.20 10.12
N TRP A 69 15.50 4.39 10.64
CA TRP A 69 16.32 5.38 9.96
C TRP A 69 17.77 4.95 9.75
N ASP A 70 18.39 4.23 10.70
CA ASP A 70 19.75 3.71 10.56
C ASP A 70 19.91 2.78 9.33
N ARG A 71 18.82 2.14 8.89
CA ARG A 71 18.81 1.26 7.70
C ARG A 71 18.37 1.97 6.43
N MET A 72 17.61 3.05 6.55
CA MET A 72 17.14 3.83 5.41
C MET A 72 18.16 4.82 4.84
N LEU A 73 19.27 5.10 5.54
CA LEU A 73 20.28 6.08 5.08
C LEU A 73 20.81 5.81 3.67
N GLY A 74 20.85 4.55 3.23
CA GLY A 74 21.26 4.19 1.87
C GLY A 74 20.37 4.79 0.77
N GLY A 75 19.12 5.14 1.09
CA GLY A 75 18.14 5.70 0.15
C GLY A 75 18.52 7.06 -0.39
N PHE A 76 19.21 7.90 0.39
CA PHE A 76 19.71 9.19 -0.06
C PHE A 76 20.74 9.08 -1.20
N LYS A 77 21.39 7.92 -1.37
CA LYS A 77 22.38 7.68 -2.44
C LYS A 77 21.86 6.76 -3.55
N HIS A 78 20.57 6.45 -3.56
CA HIS A 78 20.01 5.48 -4.50
C HIS A 78 19.97 6.01 -5.94
N LYS A 79 20.17 5.15 -6.95
CA LYS A 79 20.19 5.54 -8.37
C LYS A 79 18.88 6.19 -8.87
N ASN A 80 17.75 5.79 -8.31
CA ASN A 80 16.42 6.30 -8.68
C ASN A 80 16.13 7.64 -7.99
N ASN A 81 15.84 8.69 -8.76
CA ASN A 81 15.57 10.03 -8.24
C ASN A 81 14.34 10.07 -7.32
N ARG A 82 13.25 9.39 -7.69
CA ARG A 82 12.03 9.28 -6.86
C ARG A 82 12.28 8.62 -5.51
N THR A 83 13.25 7.71 -5.44
CA THR A 83 13.64 7.10 -4.18
C THR A 83 14.32 8.12 -3.27
N ARG A 84 15.26 8.90 -3.81
CA ARG A 84 15.96 9.95 -3.05
C ARG A 84 14.98 11.03 -2.56
N GLU A 85 14.04 11.42 -3.42
CA GLU A 85 12.92 12.31 -3.08
C GLU A 85 12.00 11.71 -1.99
N GLY A 86 11.57 10.45 -2.16
CA GLY A 86 10.69 9.78 -1.21
C GLY A 86 11.30 9.63 0.19
N VAL A 87 12.62 9.38 0.29
CA VAL A 87 13.30 9.35 1.59
C VAL A 87 13.30 10.74 2.24
N CYS A 88 13.45 11.82 1.47
CA CYS A 88 13.32 13.18 2.00
C CYS A 88 11.90 13.43 2.54
N LEU A 89 10.86 13.17 1.76
CA LEU A 89 9.47 13.36 2.18
C LEU A 89 9.13 12.51 3.42
N CYS A 90 9.64 11.28 3.47
CA CYS A 90 9.48 10.41 4.62
C CYS A 90 10.17 10.95 5.88
N LEU A 91 11.36 11.57 5.76
CA LEU A 91 12.02 12.23 6.88
C LEU A 91 11.17 13.37 7.43
N ILE A 92 10.60 14.20 6.55
CA ILE A 92 9.68 15.28 6.92
C ILE A 92 8.48 14.69 7.69
N GLY A 93 7.88 13.62 7.18
CA GLY A 93 6.79 12.92 7.87
C GLY A 93 7.19 12.39 9.24
N THR A 94 8.40 11.82 9.36
CA THR A 94 8.91 11.26 10.62
C THR A 94 9.11 12.36 11.65
N LEU A 95 9.72 13.47 11.23
CA LEU A 95 9.94 14.64 12.07
C LEU A 95 8.62 15.23 12.58
N ASN A 96 7.65 15.39 11.69
CA ASN A 96 6.32 15.88 12.06
C ASN A 96 5.58 14.96 13.05
N ALA A 97 5.75 13.64 12.93
CA ALA A 97 5.07 12.67 13.78
C ALA A 97 5.75 12.44 15.14
N TYR A 98 7.08 12.28 15.15
CA TYR A 98 7.83 11.84 16.34
C TYR A 98 8.76 12.92 16.93
N GLY A 99 8.96 14.03 16.22
CA GLY A 99 9.88 15.09 16.58
C GLY A 99 11.36 14.74 16.32
N ALA A 100 12.22 15.76 16.44
CA ALA A 100 13.67 15.61 16.21
C ALA A 100 14.39 14.71 17.23
N GLN A 101 13.85 14.58 18.46
CA GLN A 101 14.49 13.77 19.51
C GLN A 101 14.45 12.27 19.23
N ALA A 102 13.54 11.83 18.37
CA ALA A 102 13.47 10.44 17.93
C ALA A 102 14.61 10.05 16.98
N LEU A 103 15.39 11.02 16.46
CA LEU A 103 16.39 10.81 15.41
C LEU A 103 17.75 11.43 15.74
N THR A 104 18.81 10.73 15.38
CA THR A 104 20.19 11.25 15.43
C THR A 104 20.48 12.08 14.19
N LEU A 105 19.97 13.31 14.15
CA LEU A 105 20.01 14.18 12.97
C LEU A 105 21.42 14.49 12.46
N SER A 106 22.43 14.49 13.34
CA SER A 106 23.84 14.69 12.98
C SER A 106 24.36 13.66 11.97
N LYS A 107 23.79 12.44 11.95
CA LYS A 107 24.09 11.39 10.97
C LYS A 107 23.34 11.59 9.65
N ILE A 108 22.16 12.20 9.67
CA ILE A 108 21.25 12.34 8.52
C ILE A 108 21.56 13.60 7.71
N VAL A 109 21.78 14.74 8.38
CA VAL A 109 22.05 16.05 7.76
C VAL A 109 23.13 15.99 6.67
N PRO A 110 24.27 15.28 6.82
CA PRO A 110 25.26 15.16 5.76
C PRO A 110 24.72 14.56 4.46
N HIS A 111 23.79 13.60 4.55
CA HIS A 111 23.17 12.99 3.37
C HIS A 111 22.24 13.97 2.65
N ILE A 112 21.48 14.77 3.40
CA ILE A 112 20.59 15.80 2.84
C ILE A 112 21.40 16.90 2.16
N CYS A 113 22.51 17.32 2.77
CA CYS A 113 23.42 18.31 2.19
C CYS A 113 23.97 17.87 0.83
N SER A 114 24.27 16.57 0.67
CA SER A 114 24.69 16.01 -0.61
C SER A 114 23.59 16.11 -1.68
N LEU A 115 22.32 15.96 -1.28
CA LEU A 115 21.17 16.01 -2.20
C LEU A 115 20.84 17.41 -2.71
N LEU A 116 21.31 18.47 -2.04
CA LEU A 116 21.19 19.83 -2.57
C LEU A 116 21.93 20.01 -3.91
N GLY A 117 22.89 19.12 -4.22
CA GLY A 117 23.58 19.05 -5.51
C GLY A 117 23.03 18.02 -6.49
N ASP A 118 21.87 17.40 -6.23
CA ASP A 118 21.33 16.34 -7.09
C ASP A 118 21.03 16.86 -8.52
N PRO A 119 21.24 16.06 -9.58
CA PRO A 119 20.87 16.47 -10.95
C PRO A 119 19.37 16.75 -11.11
N THR A 120 18.50 16.12 -10.32
CA THR A 120 17.03 16.28 -10.40
C THR A 120 16.55 17.42 -9.51
N SER A 121 15.80 18.37 -10.07
CA SER A 121 15.25 19.51 -9.29
C SER A 121 14.36 19.08 -8.14
N GLN A 122 13.45 18.14 -8.37
CA GLN A 122 12.53 17.61 -7.35
C GLN A 122 13.26 17.07 -6.12
N VAL A 123 14.39 16.39 -6.32
CA VAL A 123 15.20 15.87 -5.20
C VAL A 123 15.88 17.00 -4.43
N ARG A 124 16.37 18.04 -5.13
CA ARG A 124 16.94 19.24 -4.49
C ARG A 124 15.89 20.00 -3.67
N ASP A 125 14.68 20.14 -4.21
CA ASP A 125 13.56 20.83 -3.55
C ASP A 125 13.09 20.05 -2.30
N ALA A 126 13.00 18.72 -2.40
CA ALA A 126 12.69 17.86 -1.27
C ALA A 126 13.79 17.90 -0.20
N ALA A 127 15.08 17.94 -0.59
CA ALA A 127 16.20 18.09 0.34
C ALA A 127 16.19 19.44 1.06
N MET A 128 15.85 20.52 0.35
CA MET A 128 15.67 21.84 0.97
C MET A 128 14.52 21.83 1.97
N SER A 129 13.39 21.20 1.62
CA SER A 129 12.24 21.05 2.49
C SER A 129 12.58 20.25 3.76
N CYS A 130 13.41 19.21 3.66
CA CYS A 130 13.92 18.48 4.82
C CYS A 130 14.76 19.35 5.74
N LEU A 131 15.68 20.17 5.21
CA LEU A 131 16.51 21.04 6.03
C LEU A 131 15.67 22.09 6.75
N VAL A 132 14.66 22.64 6.07
CA VAL A 132 13.69 23.54 6.66
C VAL A 132 12.94 22.85 7.80
N GLU A 133 12.43 21.64 7.61
CA GLU A 133 11.72 20.92 8.68
C GLU A 133 12.65 20.60 9.86
N ILE A 134 13.89 20.18 9.61
CA ILE A 134 14.89 20.01 10.67
C ILE A 134 15.12 21.31 11.45
N TYR A 135 15.23 22.45 10.75
CA TYR A 135 15.37 23.76 11.38
C TYR A 135 14.16 24.10 12.25
N ARG A 136 12.93 23.80 11.81
CA ARG A 136 11.71 24.01 12.60
C ARG A 136 11.71 23.27 13.93
N HIS A 137 12.32 22.08 13.99
CA HIS A 137 12.40 21.28 15.21
C HIS A 137 13.61 21.61 16.11
N VAL A 138 14.75 21.96 15.51
CA VAL A 138 16.06 22.00 16.22
C VAL A 138 16.59 23.42 16.40
N GLY A 139 16.14 24.36 15.58
CA GLY A 139 16.56 25.77 15.57
C GLY A 139 18.02 25.95 15.16
N GLU A 140 18.68 26.93 15.78
CA GLU A 140 19.98 27.45 15.34
C GLU A 140 21.15 26.43 15.38
N ARG A 141 20.98 25.32 16.11
CA ARG A 141 21.96 24.23 16.15
C ARG A 141 22.24 23.66 14.76
N VAL A 142 21.23 23.50 13.90
CA VAL A 142 21.45 23.01 12.52
C VAL A 142 22.20 24.05 11.67
N ARG A 143 22.05 25.36 11.94
CA ARG A 143 22.79 26.42 11.23
C ARG A 143 24.30 26.28 11.48
N THR A 144 24.67 26.09 12.75
CA THR A 144 26.07 25.91 13.17
C THR A 144 26.66 24.63 12.58
N ASP A 145 25.89 23.55 12.54
CA ASP A 145 26.32 22.29 11.95
C ASP A 145 26.55 22.40 10.43
N LEU A 146 25.68 23.11 9.71
CA LEU A 146 25.84 23.31 8.27
C LEU A 146 27.08 24.15 7.90
N THR A 147 27.39 25.19 8.68
CA THR A 147 28.59 26.01 8.47
C THR A 147 29.87 25.19 8.62
N LYS A 148 29.91 24.26 9.59
CA LYS A 148 31.06 23.38 9.84
C LYS A 148 31.26 22.32 8.74
N LYS A 149 30.27 22.06 7.88
CA LYS A 149 30.33 21.01 6.85
C LYS A 149 30.98 21.45 5.54
N GLY A 150 31.38 22.72 5.41
CA GLY A 150 32.13 23.20 4.24
C GLY A 150 31.32 23.26 2.95
N LEU A 151 30.00 23.51 3.03
CA LEU A 151 29.17 23.76 1.86
C LEU A 151 29.56 25.07 1.16
N PRO A 152 29.40 25.19 -0.17
CA PRO A 152 29.65 26.44 -0.88
C PRO A 152 28.85 27.60 -0.29
N GLN A 153 29.49 28.76 -0.09
CA GLN A 153 28.89 29.91 0.59
C GLN A 153 27.57 30.36 -0.06
N SER A 154 27.48 30.31 -1.40
CA SER A 154 26.25 30.63 -2.13
C SER A 154 25.07 29.73 -1.78
N ARG A 155 25.32 28.44 -1.51
CA ARG A 155 24.27 27.49 -1.09
C ARG A 155 23.87 27.71 0.37
N LEU A 156 24.83 27.98 1.25
CA LEU A 156 24.55 28.31 2.65
C LEU A 156 23.66 29.56 2.75
N ASN A 157 23.95 30.59 1.96
CA ASN A 157 23.15 31.82 1.96
C ASN A 157 21.68 31.54 1.56
N VAL A 158 21.44 30.68 0.57
CA VAL A 158 20.08 30.28 0.15
C VAL A 158 19.37 29.50 1.27
N ILE A 159 20.06 28.56 1.92
CA ILE A 159 19.49 27.79 3.04
C ILE A 159 19.15 28.71 4.22
N PHE A 160 20.07 29.61 4.59
CA PHE A 160 19.86 30.53 5.71
C PHE A 160 18.74 31.53 5.43
N SER A 161 18.61 32.03 4.20
CA SER A 161 17.44 32.84 3.81
C SER A 161 16.11 32.10 4.05
N ARG A 162 16.05 30.81 3.70
CA ARG A 162 14.86 29.98 3.96
C ARG A 162 14.64 29.75 5.46
N PHE A 163 15.69 29.59 6.25
CA PHE A 163 15.58 29.48 7.72
C PHE A 163 15.06 30.79 8.32
N ASP A 164 15.57 31.93 7.88
CA ASP A 164 15.13 33.24 8.35
C ASP A 164 13.66 33.53 7.99
N GLU A 165 13.18 33.05 6.83
CA GLU A 165 11.76 33.09 6.45
C GLU A 165 10.89 32.25 7.40
N VAL A 166 11.36 31.06 7.75
CA VAL A 166 10.67 30.15 8.70
C VAL A 166 10.63 30.76 10.10
N GLN A 167 11.73 31.37 10.54
CA GLN A 167 11.81 32.06 11.83
C GLN A 167 10.87 33.28 11.87
N ARG A 168 10.85 34.10 10.80
CA ARG A 168 9.94 35.26 10.68
C ARG A 168 8.47 34.89 10.60
N SER A 169 8.14 33.74 10.02
CA SER A 169 6.75 33.26 9.93
C SER A 169 6.21 32.67 11.24
N GLY A 170 7.03 32.55 12.29
CA GLY A 170 6.61 31.98 13.57
C GLY A 170 6.31 30.48 13.51
N ASN A 171 6.66 29.80 12.42
CA ASN A 171 6.38 28.38 12.18
C ASN A 171 7.35 27.43 12.90
N MET A 172 8.00 27.87 13.97
CA MET A 172 8.92 27.05 14.77
C MET A 172 8.12 26.14 15.72
N ILE A 173 8.57 24.91 15.92
CA ILE A 173 7.95 24.00 16.88
C ILE A 173 8.64 24.23 18.23
N PRO A 174 7.94 24.67 19.29
CA PRO A 174 8.56 24.88 20.60
C PRO A 174 9.07 23.54 21.13
N SER A 175 10.39 23.44 21.32
CA SER A 175 11.01 22.29 21.98
C SER A 175 10.57 22.29 23.44
N SER A 176 9.83 21.28 23.88
CA SER A 176 9.53 21.06 25.30
C SER A 176 10.79 20.59 26.04
N SER A 177 11.68 21.52 26.33
CA SER A 177 12.78 21.37 27.30
C SER A 177 13.30 22.76 27.64
N SER A 178 12.76 23.30 28.73
CA SER A 178 13.19 24.51 29.41
C SER A 178 14.67 24.44 29.83
N ASP A 179 15.48 25.38 29.38
CA ASP A 179 16.67 25.82 30.11
C ASP A 179 16.48 27.29 30.48
N LYS A 180 16.35 27.51 31.79
CA LYS A 180 16.40 28.82 32.43
C LYS A 180 17.82 29.35 32.30
N ASN A 181 17.99 30.56 31.79
CA ASN A 181 18.95 31.47 32.39
C ASN A 181 18.53 32.93 32.19
N PHE A 182 18.57 33.65 33.31
CA PHE A 182 18.43 35.08 33.52
C PHE A 182 19.30 35.90 32.56
N ASP A 183 18.78 37.01 32.03
CA ASP A 183 19.20 38.33 32.49
C ASP A 183 18.20 39.43 32.06
N ASP A 184 18.14 40.40 32.96
CA ASP A 184 17.28 41.57 33.10
C ASP A 184 17.54 42.68 32.05
N GLU A 185 16.61 43.65 32.00
CA GLU A 185 16.73 45.06 31.55
C GLU A 185 15.61 45.55 30.60
N ASP A 186 14.53 45.98 31.25
CA ASP A 186 13.89 47.31 31.16
C ASP A 186 13.48 47.94 29.81
N SER A 187 12.17 48.08 29.61
CA SER A 187 11.57 49.35 29.17
C SER A 187 10.03 49.34 29.22
N VAL A 188 9.52 49.97 30.29
CA VAL A 188 8.40 50.91 30.39
C VAL A 188 7.30 50.96 29.29
N ASP A 189 6.09 50.66 29.77
CA ASP A 189 4.78 51.34 29.62
C ASP A 189 4.30 51.84 28.25
N GLY A 190 3.04 51.50 27.93
CA GLY A 190 2.41 51.98 26.71
C GLY A 190 1.03 51.41 26.37
N GLY A 191 0.13 51.26 27.34
CA GLY A 191 -1.28 51.61 27.19
C GLY A 191 -2.20 50.93 26.14
N ARG A 192 -3.24 50.30 26.71
CA ARG A 192 -4.67 50.38 26.34
C ARG A 192 -5.21 49.44 25.25
N SER A 193 -6.15 48.64 25.74
CA SER A 193 -7.07 47.77 25.02
C SER A 193 -8.06 48.49 24.08
N SER A 194 -8.65 47.65 23.24
CA SER A 194 -10.08 47.60 22.88
C SER A 194 -10.55 48.19 21.54
N SER A 195 -10.94 47.24 20.69
CA SER A 195 -12.30 47.08 20.13
C SER A 195 -12.77 47.93 18.94
N SER A 196 -13.09 47.18 17.87
CA SER A 196 -14.44 47.06 17.27
C SER A 196 -14.79 47.81 15.98
N SER A 197 -15.59 47.07 15.21
CA SER A 197 -16.55 47.49 14.18
C SER A 197 -15.97 47.81 12.80
N SER A 198 -16.62 47.51 11.67
CA SER A 198 -17.74 46.62 11.34
C SER A 198 -17.92 46.70 9.82
N SER A 199 -18.35 45.59 9.23
CA SER A 199 -19.14 45.42 7.99
C SER A 199 -19.44 46.64 7.09
N ARG A 200 -19.25 46.45 5.78
CA ARG A 200 -20.30 46.67 4.75
C ARG A 200 -19.83 46.16 3.38
N GLY A 201 -20.66 45.31 2.77
CA GLY A 201 -20.56 44.86 1.38
C GLY A 201 -21.24 45.83 0.39
N PRO A 202 -21.66 45.36 -0.80
CA PRO A 202 -21.10 45.75 -2.11
C PRO A 202 -22.05 46.67 -2.92
N PRO A 203 -21.78 46.94 -4.21
CA PRO A 203 -22.55 46.21 -5.21
C PRO A 203 -21.85 45.87 -6.54
N SER A 204 -22.53 44.97 -7.23
CA SER A 204 -22.32 44.41 -8.57
C SER A 204 -22.64 45.39 -9.71
N GLY A 205 -21.95 45.23 -10.84
CA GLY A 205 -22.24 45.87 -12.13
C GLY A 205 -21.83 44.94 -13.29
N ARG A 206 -22.71 44.82 -14.28
CA ARG A 206 -22.93 43.67 -15.18
C ARG A 206 -22.84 44.10 -16.65
N ARG A 207 -22.60 43.12 -17.55
CA ARG A 207 -22.93 43.01 -19.01
C ARG A 207 -21.68 42.75 -19.90
N GLY A 208 -21.69 41.91 -20.94
CA GLY A 208 -22.72 41.04 -21.53
C GLY A 208 -22.38 40.60 -22.96
N GLY A 209 -22.96 39.45 -23.39
CA GLY A 209 -23.27 39.03 -24.78
C GLY A 209 -22.20 38.23 -25.56
N ALA A 210 -22.49 37.41 -26.57
CA ALA A 210 -23.59 36.51 -26.99
C ALA A 210 -23.20 35.85 -28.35
N MET A 211 -23.93 34.81 -28.79
CA MET A 211 -23.86 33.96 -30.02
C MET A 211 -23.04 32.67 -29.88
N GLY A 212 -23.48 31.47 -30.24
CA GLY A 212 -24.73 30.99 -30.87
C GLY A 212 -24.41 29.98 -31.99
N SER A 213 -24.71 28.68 -31.82
CA SER A 213 -24.98 27.76 -32.94
C SER A 213 -25.68 26.45 -32.51
N MET A 214 -26.88 26.28 -33.08
CA MET A 214 -27.67 25.09 -33.46
C MET A 214 -27.75 23.78 -32.62
N ARG A 215 -29.00 23.45 -32.25
CA ARG A 215 -29.55 22.16 -31.75
C ARG A 215 -29.89 21.21 -32.93
N ARG A 216 -29.93 19.86 -32.78
CA ARG A 216 -31.04 18.98 -32.28
C ARG A 216 -30.64 17.48 -32.52
N PRO A 217 -31.37 16.44 -32.02
CA PRO A 217 -31.98 16.25 -30.69
C PRO A 217 -31.84 14.81 -30.07
N SER A 218 -31.93 14.75 -28.73
CA SER A 218 -32.63 13.77 -27.84
C SER A 218 -32.36 12.25 -27.94
N SER A 219 -31.99 11.56 -26.85
CA SER A 219 -32.96 11.08 -25.84
C SER A 219 -32.47 11.14 -24.37
N ALA A 220 -33.42 11.43 -23.47
CA ALA A 220 -33.32 11.53 -22.01
C ALA A 220 -33.06 10.14 -21.35
N SER A 221 -32.56 9.99 -20.11
CA SER A 221 -32.93 10.68 -18.86
C SER A 221 -31.94 10.45 -17.69
N SER A 222 -31.71 11.53 -16.92
CA SER A 222 -31.34 11.66 -15.47
C SER A 222 -30.26 10.75 -14.85
N LYS A 223 -29.02 11.23 -14.64
CA LYS A 223 -28.46 11.95 -13.45
C LYS A 223 -28.55 11.18 -12.11
N GLY A 224 -27.41 10.63 -11.65
CA GLY A 224 -27.22 9.92 -10.37
C GLY A 224 -26.75 10.79 -9.19
N PRO A 225 -25.98 10.21 -8.26
CA PRO A 225 -24.69 10.79 -7.83
C PRO A 225 -23.58 9.72 -7.98
N ALA A 226 -22.59 9.93 -8.87
CA ALA A 226 -21.27 10.50 -8.59
C ALA A 226 -20.32 9.56 -7.82
N GLY A 227 -19.37 8.96 -8.55
CA GLY A 227 -18.15 8.36 -7.98
C GLY A 227 -17.89 6.89 -8.32
N LYS A 228 -17.91 6.47 -9.60
CA LYS A 228 -17.22 5.23 -10.00
C LYS A 228 -16.28 5.54 -11.15
N GLU A 229 -14.98 5.52 -10.86
CA GLU A 229 -13.93 5.39 -11.87
C GLU A 229 -14.34 4.26 -12.82
N GLY A 230 -14.26 4.51 -14.11
CA GLY A 230 -14.77 3.60 -15.13
C GLY A 230 -14.22 2.19 -14.92
N ALA A 231 -15.13 1.25 -14.60
CA ALA A 231 -14.83 -0.18 -14.58
C ALA A 231 -14.32 -0.55 -15.97
N SER A 232 -13.00 -0.60 -16.13
CA SER A 232 -12.40 -1.03 -17.39
C SER A 232 -12.82 -2.47 -17.64
N ALA A 233 -13.27 -2.78 -18.86
CA ALA A 233 -13.70 -4.12 -19.24
C ALA A 233 -12.71 -5.20 -18.73
N GLY A 234 -13.22 -6.17 -17.97
CA GLY A 234 -12.46 -7.30 -17.44
C GLY A 234 -11.65 -7.05 -16.16
N ALA A 235 -11.76 -5.88 -15.51
CA ALA A 235 -11.32 -5.73 -14.12
C ALA A 235 -12.40 -6.28 -13.17
N VAL A 236 -11.99 -6.98 -12.11
CA VAL A 236 -12.86 -7.36 -11.00
C VAL A 236 -12.27 -6.83 -9.70
N ASP A 237 -13.12 -6.35 -8.80
CA ASP A 237 -12.73 -5.96 -7.45
C ASP A 237 -13.37 -6.85 -6.38
N GLU A 238 -13.13 -6.52 -5.11
CA GLU A 238 -13.60 -7.28 -3.95
C GLU A 238 -15.13 -7.21 -3.80
N ASP A 239 -15.73 -6.05 -4.10
CA ASP A 239 -17.17 -5.84 -4.04
C ASP A 239 -17.90 -6.66 -5.11
N ASP A 240 -17.30 -6.78 -6.30
CA ASP A 240 -17.81 -7.65 -7.36
C ASP A 240 -17.83 -9.12 -6.93
N PHE A 241 -16.85 -9.56 -6.14
CA PHE A 241 -16.78 -10.92 -5.61
C PHE A 241 -17.83 -11.16 -4.52
N MET A 242 -17.96 -10.23 -3.56
CA MET A 242 -18.97 -10.33 -2.49
C MET A 242 -20.38 -10.43 -3.07
N LYS A 243 -20.70 -9.68 -4.12
CA LYS A 243 -21.99 -9.79 -4.83
C LYS A 243 -22.18 -11.12 -5.55
N ALA A 244 -21.09 -11.77 -5.96
CA ALA A 244 -21.13 -13.04 -6.68
C ALA A 244 -21.14 -14.28 -5.76
N PHE A 245 -20.99 -14.11 -4.45
CA PHE A 245 -21.06 -15.22 -3.49
C PHE A 245 -22.40 -15.97 -3.56
N GLU A 246 -23.49 -15.22 -3.75
CA GLU A 246 -24.85 -15.72 -3.85
C GLU A 246 -25.32 -15.93 -5.30
N ASP A 247 -24.48 -15.68 -6.31
CA ASP A 247 -24.77 -15.99 -7.73
C ASP A 247 -24.56 -17.48 -8.02
N ALA A 248 -25.36 -18.31 -7.35
CA ALA A 248 -25.43 -19.75 -7.54
C ALA A 248 -26.85 -20.27 -7.27
N PRO A 249 -27.28 -21.36 -7.93
CA PRO A 249 -28.60 -21.94 -7.69
C PRO A 249 -28.78 -22.35 -6.23
N ALA A 250 -29.97 -22.13 -5.66
CA ALA A 250 -30.30 -22.65 -4.34
C ALA A 250 -30.35 -24.18 -4.36
N LEU A 251 -29.93 -24.81 -3.26
CA LEU A 251 -29.96 -26.26 -3.06
C LEU A 251 -30.39 -26.55 -1.62
N GLN A 252 -30.85 -27.78 -1.35
CA GLN A 252 -31.19 -28.25 -0.02
C GLN A 252 -30.34 -29.48 0.30
N ILE A 253 -29.80 -29.53 1.51
CA ILE A 253 -29.02 -30.66 2.00
C ILE A 253 -29.95 -31.53 2.85
N TYR A 254 -30.14 -32.79 2.46
CA TYR A 254 -31.08 -33.68 3.16
C TYR A 254 -30.39 -34.50 4.26
N SER A 255 -29.08 -34.72 4.17
CA SER A 255 -28.28 -35.43 5.18
C SER A 255 -26.78 -35.16 5.01
N SER A 256 -25.96 -35.48 6.02
CA SER A 256 -24.50 -35.38 5.91
C SER A 256 -23.91 -36.30 4.83
N ARG A 257 -24.55 -37.46 4.57
CA ARG A 257 -24.14 -38.36 3.48
C ARG A 257 -24.40 -37.76 2.10
N ASP A 258 -25.56 -37.12 1.92
CA ASP A 258 -25.91 -36.41 0.69
C ASP A 258 -24.95 -35.24 0.41
N LEU A 259 -24.54 -34.51 1.45
CA LEU A 259 -23.49 -33.49 1.35
C LEU A 259 -22.15 -34.09 0.92
N GLU A 260 -21.72 -35.19 1.55
CA GLU A 260 -20.48 -35.89 1.22
C GLU A 260 -20.47 -36.38 -0.24
N ASP A 261 -21.53 -37.06 -0.67
CA ASP A 261 -21.69 -37.54 -2.05
C ASP A 261 -21.67 -36.36 -3.04
N SER A 262 -22.33 -35.25 -2.69
CA SER A 262 -22.33 -34.03 -3.49
C SER A 262 -20.93 -33.39 -3.62
N ILE A 263 -20.17 -33.29 -2.53
CA ILE A 263 -18.80 -32.77 -2.55
C ILE A 263 -17.88 -33.71 -3.33
N ASN A 264 -18.00 -35.02 -3.15
CA ASN A 264 -17.20 -36.00 -3.89
C ASN A 264 -17.42 -35.91 -5.40
N LYS A 265 -18.67 -35.74 -5.84
CA LYS A 265 -18.99 -35.53 -7.26
C LYS A 265 -18.42 -34.22 -7.81
N ILE A 266 -18.47 -33.15 -7.02
CA ILE A 266 -17.82 -31.88 -7.39
C ILE A 266 -16.31 -32.06 -7.51
N LYS A 267 -15.69 -32.74 -6.54
CA LYS A 267 -14.26 -33.03 -6.50
C LYS A 267 -13.81 -33.79 -7.74
N GLU A 268 -14.56 -34.82 -8.15
CA GLU A 268 -14.28 -35.61 -9.35
C GLU A 268 -14.20 -34.73 -10.60
N VAL A 269 -15.21 -33.90 -10.84
CA VAL A 269 -15.26 -32.97 -11.98
C VAL A 269 -14.12 -31.95 -11.94
N LEU A 270 -13.79 -31.43 -10.75
CA LEU A 270 -12.76 -30.39 -10.60
C LEU A 270 -11.32 -30.91 -10.56
N SER A 271 -11.13 -32.23 -10.41
CA SER A 271 -9.79 -32.85 -10.33
C SER A 271 -9.21 -33.24 -11.69
N ASP A 272 -10.00 -33.13 -12.77
CA ASP A 272 -9.56 -33.41 -14.13
C ASP A 272 -9.67 -32.14 -15.00
N ASP A 273 -8.54 -31.67 -15.49
CA ASP A 273 -8.44 -30.46 -16.32
C ASP A 273 -8.97 -30.65 -17.74
N LYS A 274 -9.21 -31.90 -18.15
CA LYS A 274 -9.79 -32.26 -19.45
C LYS A 274 -11.31 -32.23 -19.46
N HIS A 275 -11.95 -32.22 -18.29
CA HIS A 275 -13.40 -32.05 -18.21
C HIS A 275 -13.83 -30.71 -18.82
N ASP A 276 -15.05 -30.68 -19.34
CA ASP A 276 -15.60 -29.49 -19.95
C ASP A 276 -15.57 -28.30 -18.96
N TRP A 277 -15.15 -27.15 -19.46
CA TRP A 277 -14.89 -25.99 -18.62
C TRP A 277 -16.17 -25.38 -18.06
N GLU A 278 -17.31 -25.48 -18.76
CA GLU A 278 -18.60 -25.01 -18.27
C GLU A 278 -19.11 -25.90 -17.15
N GLN A 279 -18.86 -27.21 -17.24
CA GLN A 279 -19.15 -28.15 -16.16
C GLN A 279 -18.31 -27.86 -14.92
N ARG A 280 -17.04 -27.51 -15.09
CA ARG A 280 -16.15 -27.12 -13.97
C ARG A 280 -16.58 -25.80 -13.34
N VAL A 281 -16.98 -24.80 -14.13
CA VAL A 281 -17.61 -23.57 -13.60
C VAL A 281 -18.88 -23.91 -12.81
N THR A 282 -19.75 -24.77 -13.36
CA THR A 282 -20.98 -25.20 -12.69
C THR A 282 -20.69 -25.93 -11.37
N ALA A 283 -19.67 -26.78 -11.32
CA ALA A 283 -19.24 -27.49 -10.12
C ALA A 283 -18.73 -26.52 -9.04
N LEU A 284 -17.97 -25.48 -9.41
CA LEU A 284 -17.56 -24.41 -8.48
C LEU A 284 -18.75 -23.60 -7.95
N LYS A 285 -19.71 -23.24 -8.80
CA LYS A 285 -20.97 -22.62 -8.36
C LYS A 285 -21.73 -23.54 -7.39
N LYS A 286 -21.74 -24.85 -7.64
CA LYS A 286 -22.38 -25.84 -6.77
C LYS A 286 -21.72 -25.92 -5.38
N VAL A 287 -20.42 -25.68 -5.26
CA VAL A 287 -19.79 -25.52 -3.93
C VAL A 287 -20.45 -24.38 -3.17
N ARG A 288 -20.65 -23.21 -3.81
CA ARG A 288 -21.33 -22.08 -3.16
C ARG A 288 -22.80 -22.35 -2.86
N SER A 289 -23.50 -23.08 -3.72
CA SER A 289 -24.86 -23.57 -3.44
C SER A 289 -24.91 -24.39 -2.14
N LEU A 290 -23.93 -25.27 -1.92
CA LEU A 290 -23.84 -26.07 -0.69
C LEU A 290 -23.56 -25.18 0.54
N LEU A 291 -22.67 -24.18 0.40
CA LEU A 291 -22.41 -23.23 1.49
C LEU A 291 -23.67 -22.48 1.91
N MET A 292 -24.45 -21.97 0.95
CA MET A 292 -25.74 -21.30 1.23
C MET A 292 -26.79 -22.24 1.81
N ALA A 293 -26.70 -23.55 1.53
CA ALA A 293 -27.59 -24.57 2.07
C ALA A 293 -27.20 -25.04 3.49
N GLY A 294 -26.21 -24.41 4.13
CA GLY A 294 -25.80 -24.75 5.49
C GLY A 294 -24.73 -25.85 5.58
N ALA A 295 -23.98 -26.14 4.51
CA ALA A 295 -22.94 -27.18 4.53
C ALA A 295 -21.91 -27.03 5.65
N LEU A 296 -21.67 -25.80 6.13
CA LEU A 296 -20.74 -25.50 7.20
C LEU A 296 -21.17 -26.04 8.57
N ASP A 297 -22.47 -26.27 8.76
CA ASP A 297 -23.04 -26.75 10.02
C ASP A 297 -22.98 -28.28 10.14
N HIS A 298 -22.63 -28.98 9.05
CA HIS A 298 -22.50 -30.43 9.04
C HIS A 298 -21.14 -30.89 9.58
N GLU A 299 -21.18 -31.91 10.45
CA GLU A 299 -19.97 -32.57 10.95
C GLU A 299 -19.11 -33.11 9.80
N GLY A 300 -17.79 -32.92 9.90
CA GLY A 300 -16.85 -33.41 8.90
C GLY A 300 -16.61 -32.47 7.70
N PHE A 301 -17.34 -31.36 7.57
CA PHE A 301 -17.13 -30.40 6.47
C PHE A 301 -15.66 -29.94 6.36
N SER A 302 -14.99 -29.66 7.48
CA SER A 302 -13.57 -29.27 7.48
C SER A 302 -12.65 -30.35 6.89
N GLN A 303 -12.97 -31.63 7.07
CA GLN A 303 -12.21 -32.73 6.46
C GLN A 303 -12.47 -32.80 4.95
N GLN A 304 -13.72 -32.60 4.52
CA GLN A 304 -14.09 -32.57 3.11
C GLN A 304 -13.45 -31.37 2.39
N LEU A 305 -13.41 -30.21 3.05
CA LEU A 305 -12.73 -29.02 2.54
C LEU A 305 -11.24 -29.29 2.28
N ARG A 306 -10.54 -29.97 3.21
CA ARG A 306 -9.14 -30.38 3.00
C ARG A 306 -8.96 -31.30 1.79
N GLN A 307 -9.92 -32.19 1.53
CA GLN A 307 -9.88 -33.07 0.37
C GLN A 307 -10.17 -32.35 -0.96
N MET A 308 -10.81 -31.18 -0.91
CA MET A 308 -11.09 -30.33 -2.06
C MET A 308 -9.89 -29.46 -2.48
N GLU A 309 -8.89 -29.28 -1.63
CA GLU A 309 -7.75 -28.38 -1.88
C GLU A 309 -7.01 -28.65 -3.21
N PRO A 310 -6.71 -29.91 -3.59
CA PRO A 310 -6.06 -30.17 -4.88
C PRO A 310 -6.91 -29.71 -6.07
N ALA A 311 -8.23 -29.92 -6.00
CA ALA A 311 -9.18 -29.56 -7.04
C ALA A 311 -9.36 -28.03 -7.14
N PHE A 312 -9.37 -27.31 -6.02
CA PHE A 312 -9.34 -25.84 -6.02
C PHE A 312 -8.04 -25.30 -6.57
N LYS A 313 -6.90 -25.91 -6.21
CA LYS A 313 -5.58 -25.53 -6.74
C LYS A 313 -5.49 -25.74 -8.25
N LEU A 314 -6.05 -26.83 -8.77
CA LEU A 314 -6.12 -27.08 -10.21
C LEU A 314 -7.00 -26.02 -10.91
N SER A 315 -8.17 -25.75 -10.35
CA SER A 315 -9.12 -24.76 -10.90
C SER A 315 -8.59 -23.33 -10.87
N ALA A 316 -7.82 -22.95 -9.84
CA ALA A 316 -7.16 -21.65 -9.77
C ALA A 316 -5.98 -21.50 -10.75
N LYS A 317 -5.50 -22.60 -11.34
CA LYS A 317 -4.42 -22.62 -12.35
C LYS A 317 -4.94 -22.82 -13.78
N ASP A 318 -6.25 -22.78 -13.97
CA ASP A 318 -6.86 -23.05 -15.28
C ASP A 318 -6.41 -22.05 -16.36
N LEU A 319 -6.36 -22.52 -17.61
CA LEU A 319 -6.09 -21.66 -18.76
C LEU A 319 -7.27 -20.75 -19.10
N ARG A 320 -8.48 -21.11 -18.68
CA ARG A 320 -9.70 -20.35 -18.92
C ARG A 320 -9.96 -19.40 -17.76
N SER A 321 -9.98 -18.11 -18.06
CA SER A 321 -10.21 -17.04 -17.09
C SER A 321 -11.52 -17.19 -16.33
N GLN A 322 -12.57 -17.76 -16.94
CA GLN A 322 -13.85 -18.00 -16.29
C GLN A 322 -13.76 -19.04 -15.16
N VAL A 323 -13.04 -20.15 -15.38
CA VAL A 323 -12.81 -21.18 -14.35
C VAL A 323 -11.98 -20.61 -13.20
N VAL A 324 -10.90 -19.88 -13.52
CA VAL A 324 -10.06 -19.21 -12.50
C VAL A 324 -10.86 -18.20 -11.69
N ARG A 325 -11.68 -17.35 -12.35
CA ARG A 325 -12.54 -16.37 -11.69
C ARG A 325 -13.50 -17.07 -10.73
N GLU A 326 -14.18 -18.12 -11.19
CA GLU A 326 -15.15 -18.87 -10.39
C GLU A 326 -14.50 -19.58 -9.18
N ALA A 327 -13.28 -20.09 -9.37
CA ALA A 327 -12.49 -20.67 -8.28
C ALA A 327 -12.11 -19.60 -7.24
N CYS A 328 -11.67 -18.43 -7.70
CA CYS A 328 -11.33 -17.31 -6.83
C CYS A 328 -12.53 -16.78 -6.04
N ILE A 329 -13.71 -16.67 -6.67
CA ILE A 329 -14.96 -16.28 -5.97
C ILE A 329 -15.31 -17.32 -4.89
N THR A 330 -15.21 -18.61 -5.22
CA THR A 330 -15.52 -19.70 -4.27
C THR A 330 -14.57 -19.72 -3.08
N LEU A 331 -13.26 -19.57 -3.31
CA LEU A 331 -12.25 -19.50 -2.25
C LEU A 331 -12.44 -18.25 -1.36
N GLY A 332 -12.77 -17.11 -1.97
CA GLY A 332 -13.12 -15.89 -1.24
C GLY A 332 -14.35 -16.09 -0.35
N HIS A 333 -15.40 -16.74 -0.86
CA HIS A 333 -16.62 -17.02 -0.09
C HIS A 333 -16.35 -17.98 1.09
N LEU A 334 -15.54 -19.03 0.86
CA LEU A 334 -15.12 -19.95 1.91
C LEU A 334 -14.37 -19.23 3.03
N SER A 335 -13.41 -18.36 2.69
CA SER A 335 -12.69 -17.55 3.68
C SER A 335 -13.62 -16.60 4.44
N PHE A 336 -14.55 -15.93 3.72
CA PHE A 336 -15.54 -15.03 4.31
C PHE A 336 -16.39 -15.73 5.39
N LEU A 337 -16.88 -16.95 5.12
CA LEU A 337 -17.74 -17.68 6.06
C LEU A 337 -16.98 -18.40 7.18
N LEU A 338 -15.83 -18.99 6.88
CA LEU A 338 -15.07 -19.80 7.84
C LEU A 338 -14.11 -18.97 8.70
N GLY A 339 -13.74 -17.77 8.25
CA GLY A 339 -12.75 -16.92 8.89
C GLY A 339 -11.43 -17.65 9.13
N ASN A 340 -10.99 -17.71 10.39
CA ASN A 340 -9.75 -18.40 10.76
C ASN A 340 -9.80 -19.93 10.62
N LYS A 341 -10.99 -20.55 10.51
CA LYS A 341 -11.10 -22.00 10.22
C LYS A 341 -10.71 -22.36 8.78
N PHE A 342 -10.46 -21.36 7.94
CA PHE A 342 -9.95 -21.51 6.57
C PHE A 342 -8.40 -21.49 6.51
N ASP A 343 -7.73 -21.47 7.65
CA ASP A 343 -6.26 -21.34 7.79
C ASP A 343 -5.45 -22.29 6.90
N HIS A 344 -5.71 -23.61 6.97
CA HIS A 344 -4.95 -24.61 6.24
C HIS A 344 -5.11 -24.47 4.73
N THR A 345 -6.37 -24.33 4.28
CA THR A 345 -6.66 -24.14 2.85
C THR A 345 -6.10 -22.83 2.33
N ALA A 346 -6.15 -21.75 3.14
CA ALA A 346 -5.52 -20.47 2.82
C ALA A 346 -4.01 -20.62 2.61
N GLU A 347 -3.30 -21.29 3.53
CA GLU A 347 -1.86 -21.55 3.42
C GLU A 347 -1.53 -22.34 2.14
N THR A 348 -2.31 -23.39 1.84
CA THR A 348 -2.12 -24.24 0.66
C THR A 348 -2.36 -23.48 -0.66
N ILE A 349 -3.37 -22.61 -0.71
CA ILE A 349 -3.80 -21.95 -1.96
C ILE A 349 -3.07 -20.63 -2.23
N MET A 350 -2.58 -19.93 -1.19
CA MET A 350 -1.96 -18.61 -1.30
C MET A 350 -0.85 -18.52 -2.36
N PRO A 351 0.11 -19.48 -2.46
CA PRO A 351 1.14 -19.44 -3.50
C PRO A 351 0.56 -19.56 -4.91
N THR A 352 -0.57 -20.26 -5.07
CA THR A 352 -1.26 -20.39 -6.36
C THR A 352 -1.91 -19.09 -6.77
N LEU A 353 -2.56 -18.40 -5.84
CA LEU A 353 -3.20 -17.10 -6.10
C LEU A 353 -2.15 -16.01 -6.42
N LEU A 354 -1.00 -16.00 -5.74
CA LEU A 354 0.08 -15.05 -6.02
C LEU A 354 0.63 -15.21 -7.45
N ASN A 355 0.60 -16.42 -8.01
CA ASN A 355 0.99 -16.67 -9.40
C ASN A 355 -0.02 -16.13 -10.44
N LEU A 356 -1.23 -15.77 -10.02
CA LEU A 356 -2.20 -15.09 -10.89
C LEU A 356 -1.90 -13.60 -11.03
N VAL A 357 -1.31 -12.97 -10.01
CA VAL A 357 -1.03 -11.52 -9.98
C VAL A 357 -0.24 -10.99 -11.19
N PRO A 358 0.82 -11.67 -11.70
CA PRO A 358 1.56 -11.19 -12.87
C PRO A 358 0.91 -11.56 -14.21
N ASN A 359 -0.26 -12.21 -14.24
CA ASN A 359 -0.91 -12.65 -15.47
C ASN A 359 -1.31 -11.46 -16.37
N SER A 360 -1.13 -11.60 -17.68
CA SER A 360 -1.47 -10.56 -18.66
C SER A 360 -2.97 -10.46 -18.92
N ALA A 361 -3.73 -11.55 -18.75
CA ALA A 361 -5.18 -11.54 -18.80
C ALA A 361 -5.74 -10.86 -17.55
N LYS A 362 -6.26 -9.64 -17.73
CA LYS A 362 -6.68 -8.77 -16.62
C LYS A 362 -7.62 -9.46 -15.64
N VAL A 363 -8.63 -10.18 -16.14
CA VAL A 363 -9.60 -10.92 -15.33
C VAL A 363 -8.92 -11.91 -14.38
N MET A 364 -7.91 -12.64 -14.85
CA MET A 364 -7.19 -13.62 -14.03
C MET A 364 -6.36 -12.91 -12.94
N ALA A 365 -5.62 -11.88 -13.33
CA ALA A 365 -4.79 -11.12 -12.40
C ALA A 365 -5.62 -10.44 -11.31
N THR A 366 -6.71 -9.76 -11.69
CA THR A 366 -7.57 -9.10 -10.71
C THR A 366 -8.36 -10.08 -9.87
N SER A 367 -8.75 -11.25 -10.40
CA SER A 367 -9.39 -12.32 -9.61
C SER A 367 -8.47 -12.85 -8.51
N GLY A 368 -7.19 -13.09 -8.84
CA GLY A 368 -6.19 -13.49 -7.85
C GLY A 368 -6.01 -12.44 -6.76
N VAL A 369 -5.90 -11.16 -7.14
CA VAL A 369 -5.77 -10.05 -6.19
C VAL A 369 -7.00 -9.94 -5.28
N ALA A 370 -8.22 -9.97 -5.82
CA ALA A 370 -9.45 -9.88 -5.05
C ALA A 370 -9.59 -11.05 -4.06
N CYS A 371 -9.27 -12.28 -4.52
CA CYS A 371 -9.28 -13.46 -3.66
C CYS A 371 -8.27 -13.36 -2.51
N ILE A 372 -7.02 -12.95 -2.80
CA ILE A 372 -6.00 -12.78 -1.74
C ILE A 372 -6.45 -11.73 -0.72
N ARG A 373 -7.05 -10.61 -1.15
CA ARG A 373 -7.56 -9.59 -0.23
C ARG A 373 -8.64 -10.14 0.69
N LEU A 374 -9.62 -10.86 0.14
CA LEU A 374 -10.67 -11.51 0.94
C LEU A 374 -10.06 -12.48 1.95
N ILE A 375 -9.12 -13.33 1.51
CA ILE A 375 -8.46 -14.28 2.40
C ILE A 375 -7.74 -13.56 3.54
N LEU A 376 -6.94 -12.53 3.24
CA LEU A 376 -6.20 -11.82 4.26
C LEU A 376 -7.13 -11.01 5.19
N ARG A 377 -8.28 -10.54 4.72
CA ARG A 377 -9.24 -9.80 5.54
C ARG A 377 -10.00 -10.70 6.52
N HIS A 378 -10.31 -11.93 6.14
CA HIS A 378 -11.13 -12.84 6.95
C HIS A 378 -10.36 -13.98 7.64
N THR A 379 -9.19 -14.34 7.15
CA THR A 379 -8.36 -15.45 7.67
C THR A 379 -7.02 -14.91 8.20
N HIS A 380 -7.01 -14.50 9.47
CA HIS A 380 -5.86 -13.93 10.17
C HIS A 380 -4.93 -15.03 10.68
N TYR A 381 -4.22 -15.66 9.76
CA TYR A 381 -3.35 -16.80 10.05
C TYR A 381 -1.86 -16.44 9.88
N PRO A 382 -1.03 -16.50 10.94
CA PRO A 382 0.36 -16.01 10.90
C PRO A 382 1.23 -16.64 9.82
N ARG A 383 0.97 -17.89 9.41
CA ARG A 383 1.72 -18.56 8.34
C ARG A 383 1.52 -17.94 6.95
N LEU A 384 0.51 -17.09 6.77
CA LEU A 384 0.34 -16.33 5.52
C LEU A 384 1.38 -15.21 5.41
N ILE A 385 1.87 -14.66 6.53
CA ILE A 385 2.87 -13.59 6.56
C ILE A 385 4.14 -13.98 5.77
N PRO A 386 4.84 -15.10 6.06
CA PRO A 386 6.05 -15.47 5.32
C PRO A 386 5.79 -15.73 3.82
N ILE A 387 4.59 -16.16 3.44
CA ILE A 387 4.22 -16.35 2.03
C ILE A 387 4.14 -14.99 1.31
N ILE A 388 3.52 -13.99 1.93
CA ILE A 388 3.42 -12.64 1.37
C ILE A 388 4.79 -11.93 1.37
N THR A 389 5.51 -11.97 2.49
CA THR A 389 6.81 -11.27 2.63
C THR A 389 7.87 -11.84 1.68
N SER A 390 7.94 -13.16 1.50
CA SER A 390 8.87 -13.78 0.53
C SER A 390 8.63 -13.35 -0.92
N ASN A 391 7.41 -12.89 -1.25
CA ASN A 391 7.06 -12.39 -2.58
C ASN A 391 7.29 -10.87 -2.74
N CYS A 392 7.60 -10.14 -1.67
CA CYS A 392 7.95 -8.72 -1.73
C CYS A 392 9.27 -8.45 -2.48
N THR A 393 10.11 -9.47 -2.63
CA THR A 393 11.37 -9.45 -3.42
C THR A 393 11.24 -10.10 -4.79
N SER A 394 10.01 -10.44 -5.23
CA SER A 394 9.77 -11.09 -6.53
C SER A 394 10.38 -10.28 -7.69
N LYS A 395 10.86 -10.96 -8.75
CA LYS A 395 11.33 -10.29 -9.96
C LYS A 395 10.20 -9.49 -10.65
N SER A 396 8.95 -9.92 -10.48
CA SER A 396 7.79 -9.23 -11.03
C SER A 396 7.44 -7.96 -10.23
N VAL A 397 7.51 -6.81 -10.90
CA VAL A 397 7.13 -5.50 -10.32
C VAL A 397 5.67 -5.52 -9.86
N ALA A 398 4.78 -6.15 -10.63
CA ALA A 398 3.36 -6.25 -10.30
C ALA A 398 3.14 -7.04 -9.00
N VAL A 399 3.84 -8.16 -8.84
CA VAL A 399 3.77 -8.98 -7.62
C VAL A 399 4.27 -8.20 -6.42
N ARG A 400 5.47 -7.58 -6.51
CA ARG A 400 6.03 -6.80 -5.40
C ARG A 400 5.06 -5.72 -4.91
N ARG A 401 4.50 -4.93 -5.84
CA ARG A 401 3.56 -3.86 -5.52
C ARG A 401 2.33 -4.39 -4.77
N ARG A 402 1.70 -5.46 -5.28
CA ARG A 402 0.53 -6.05 -4.63
C ARG A 402 0.86 -6.66 -3.27
N CYS A 403 2.04 -7.26 -3.09
CA CYS A 403 2.45 -7.79 -1.79
C CYS A 403 2.58 -6.68 -0.73
N TYR A 404 3.07 -5.49 -1.08
CA TYR A 404 3.06 -4.36 -0.14
C TYR A 404 1.64 -3.87 0.18
N GLU A 405 0.73 -3.85 -0.80
CA GLU A 405 -0.69 -3.55 -0.54
C GLU A 405 -1.34 -4.61 0.37
N PHE A 406 -0.93 -5.88 0.25
CA PHE A 406 -1.38 -6.96 1.13
C PHE A 406 -0.80 -6.83 2.54
N LEU A 407 0.48 -6.48 2.67
CA LEU A 407 1.09 -6.21 3.98
C LEU A 407 0.45 -5.02 4.68
N ASP A 408 0.15 -3.94 3.96
CA ASP A 408 -0.57 -2.79 4.52
C ASP A 408 -1.95 -3.18 5.06
N LEU A 409 -2.69 -4.03 4.33
CA LEU A 409 -3.97 -4.60 4.81
C LEU A 409 -3.75 -5.41 6.10
N MET A 410 -2.79 -6.32 6.12
CA MET A 410 -2.52 -7.15 7.30
C MET A 410 -2.14 -6.27 8.51
N LEU A 411 -1.25 -5.30 8.33
CA LEU A 411 -0.83 -4.39 9.40
C LEU A 411 -1.94 -3.45 9.89
N THR A 412 -2.91 -3.13 9.02
CA THR A 412 -4.01 -2.22 9.38
C THR A 412 -5.18 -2.97 10.02
N GLU A 413 -5.42 -4.23 9.67
CA GLU A 413 -6.65 -4.95 10.04
C GLU A 413 -6.41 -6.14 10.97
N TRP A 414 -5.19 -6.68 11.06
CA TRP A 414 -4.94 -7.84 11.91
C TRP A 414 -4.69 -7.41 13.37
N PRO A 415 -5.24 -8.16 14.34
CA PRO A 415 -4.88 -7.99 15.74
C PRO A 415 -3.37 -8.17 15.99
N GLY A 416 -2.78 -7.30 16.82
CA GLY A 416 -1.33 -7.32 17.10
C GLY A 416 -0.82 -8.67 17.63
N ASN A 417 -1.59 -9.36 18.46
CA ASN A 417 -1.27 -10.70 18.98
C ASN A 417 -1.18 -11.79 17.89
N THR A 418 -1.77 -11.58 16.71
CA THR A 418 -1.60 -12.45 15.55
C THR A 418 -0.30 -12.15 14.83
N LEU A 419 0.11 -10.89 14.78
CA LEU A 419 1.33 -10.42 14.10
C LEU A 419 2.61 -10.73 14.90
N GLU A 420 2.51 -10.87 16.22
CA GLU A 420 3.64 -11.20 17.11
C GLU A 420 4.06 -12.67 17.10
N LYS A 421 3.21 -13.56 16.57
CA LYS A 421 3.47 -15.00 16.44
C LYS A 421 4.24 -15.32 15.16
#